data_AF-A0A954HIH1-F1
#
_entry.id   AF-A0A954HIH1-F1
#
_cell.length_a   1.000
_cell.length_b   1.000
_cell.length_c   1.000
_cell.angle_alpha   90.00
_cell.angle_beta   90.00
_cell.angle_gamma   90.00
#
_symmetry.space_group_name_H-M   'P 1'
#
loop_
_entity.id
_entity.type
_entity.pdbx_description
1 polymer ?
#
loop_
_entity_poly.entity_id
_entity_poly.type
_entity_poly.pdbx_seq_one_letter_code
_entity_poly.pdbx_strand_id
1 'polypeptide(L)'
;MFKLPGHPSRQASVCELADFMELWAMQERLVSCTEVLRYLGRIDENFHNEGCEDDDSDNALVLDDVLNELDRRSKACRGGYPFSLSVEGTRLRHQDSWSKPSSIYRYLLLSTRLNMLTSKVHGGIDGTELMEVLSAIVLKCYLGKNADSLVFGTALSGSFEKRVDTLCKSLGECGGFHPIDPAQVTAKDDKLDAVAWIPFPDEQPGQLIVFAQCKTGTNWQTLSSQLQPEAFGKRWLRRQPLVPPMRAFCVAEVQDPTRWQGACLYAGILFDRCRLVAFSDQVAIRQFNKWSRAALKSFRIVDG
;
A
#
# COMPACT_ATOMS: atom_id res chain seq x y z
N MET A 1 9.07 -3.19 13.73
CA MET A 1 7.82 -3.56 13.06
C MET A 1 7.90 -5.01 12.62
N PHE A 2 6.87 -5.83 12.85
CA PHE A 2 6.96 -7.27 12.59
C PHE A 2 6.90 -7.62 11.09
N LYS A 3 7.47 -8.78 10.76
CA LYS A 3 7.42 -9.43 9.45
C LYS A 3 7.17 -10.92 9.62
N LEU A 4 6.42 -11.50 8.69
CA LEU A 4 6.18 -12.94 8.67
C LEU A 4 7.48 -13.71 8.39
N PRO A 5 7.69 -14.88 9.02
CA PRO A 5 6.75 -15.60 9.90
C PRO A 5 6.76 -15.16 11.38
N GLY A 6 7.47 -14.09 11.74
CA GLY A 6 7.47 -13.56 13.11
C GLY A 6 6.14 -12.90 13.50
N HIS A 7 5.96 -12.66 14.80
CA HIS A 7 4.77 -12.05 15.39
C HIS A 7 5.03 -10.62 15.90
N PRO A 8 3.99 -9.80 16.10
CA PRO A 8 4.08 -8.49 16.74
C PRO A 8 4.77 -8.53 18.11
N SER A 9 5.52 -7.48 18.47
CA SER A 9 6.06 -7.35 19.83
C SER A 9 5.00 -6.82 20.82
N ARG A 10 5.33 -6.82 22.12
CA ARG A 10 4.50 -6.18 23.17
C ARG A 10 4.29 -4.67 22.95
N GLN A 11 5.18 -4.01 22.22
CA GLN A 11 5.07 -2.59 21.87
C GLN A 11 4.55 -2.35 20.44
N ALA A 12 4.02 -3.39 19.78
CA ALA A 12 3.43 -3.25 18.46
C ALA A 12 2.27 -2.25 18.48
N SER A 13 2.24 -1.41 17.45
CA SER A 13 1.18 -0.41 17.25
C SER A 13 -0.18 -1.07 16.99
N VAL A 14 -1.25 -0.30 17.18
CA VAL A 14 -2.63 -0.71 16.85
C VAL A 14 -2.74 -1.20 15.40
N CYS A 15 -2.10 -0.51 14.46
CA CYS A 15 -2.07 -0.91 13.05
C CYS A 15 -1.36 -2.25 12.81
N GLU A 16 -0.30 -2.55 13.57
CA GLU A 16 0.40 -3.84 13.50
C GLU A 16 -0.46 -4.98 14.06
N LEU A 17 -1.11 -4.76 15.20
CA LEU A 17 -1.99 -5.75 15.81
C LEU A 17 -3.20 -6.06 14.92
N ALA A 18 -3.81 -5.03 14.33
CA ALA A 18 -4.88 -5.19 13.35
C ALA A 18 -4.42 -6.00 12.11
N ASP A 19 -3.23 -5.71 11.56
CA ASP A 19 -2.67 -6.50 10.46
C ASP A 19 -2.45 -7.97 10.84
N PHE A 20 -1.96 -8.22 12.06
CA PHE A 20 -1.73 -9.59 12.54
C PHE A 20 -3.04 -10.36 12.73
N MET A 21 -4.06 -9.72 13.31
CA MET A 21 -5.38 -10.31 13.44
C MET A 21 -6.01 -10.62 12.08
N GLU A 22 -5.90 -9.72 11.11
CA GLU A 22 -6.37 -9.95 9.73
C GLU A 22 -5.65 -11.14 9.08
N LEU A 23 -4.32 -11.25 9.24
CA LEU A 23 -3.53 -12.36 8.71
C LEU A 23 -3.91 -13.69 9.37
N TRP A 24 -4.13 -13.71 10.68
CA TRP A 24 -4.55 -14.92 11.39
C TRP A 24 -5.96 -15.34 10.96
N ALA A 25 -6.89 -14.39 10.87
CA ALA A 25 -8.23 -14.65 10.34
C ALA A 25 -8.19 -15.19 8.90
N MET A 26 -7.23 -14.77 8.07
CA MET A 26 -7.05 -15.35 6.72
C MET A 26 -6.61 -16.83 6.72
N GLN A 27 -5.96 -17.30 7.79
CA GLN A 27 -5.53 -18.70 7.91
C GLN A 27 -6.61 -19.56 8.57
N GLU A 28 -7.20 -19.08 9.66
CA GLU A 28 -8.14 -19.85 10.51
C GLU A 28 -9.62 -19.50 10.28
N ARG A 29 -9.92 -18.59 9.34
CA ARG A 29 -11.24 -18.03 9.01
C ARG A 29 -11.92 -17.19 10.10
N LEU A 30 -11.63 -17.44 11.37
CA LEU A 30 -12.21 -16.73 12.50
C LEU A 30 -11.16 -16.62 13.61
N VAL A 31 -11.00 -15.43 14.18
CA VAL A 31 -10.11 -15.20 15.32
C VAL A 31 -10.73 -14.20 16.30
N SER A 32 -10.54 -14.42 17.60
CA SER A 32 -10.91 -13.48 18.65
C SER A 32 -9.79 -12.49 18.96
N CYS A 33 -10.11 -11.23 19.24
CA CYS A 33 -9.11 -10.26 19.71
C CYS A 33 -8.42 -10.73 20.99
N THR A 34 -9.16 -11.36 21.90
CA THR A 34 -8.62 -11.90 23.15
C THR A 34 -7.62 -13.03 22.89
N GLU A 35 -7.88 -13.89 21.90
CA GLU A 35 -6.94 -14.96 21.50
C GLU A 35 -5.64 -14.36 20.98
N VAL A 36 -5.73 -13.29 20.17
CA VAL A 36 -4.55 -12.57 19.67
C VAL A 36 -3.73 -11.96 20.80
N LEU A 37 -4.36 -11.27 21.75
CA LEU A 37 -3.64 -10.64 22.85
C LEU A 37 -3.02 -11.67 23.80
N ARG A 38 -3.72 -12.78 24.08
CA ARG A 38 -3.18 -13.90 24.86
C ARG A 38 -1.97 -14.54 24.16
N TYR A 39 -2.06 -14.79 22.85
CA TYR A 39 -0.95 -15.33 22.06
C TYR A 39 0.30 -14.45 22.12
N LEU A 40 0.11 -13.13 22.17
CA LEU A 40 1.22 -12.17 22.29
C LEU A 40 1.72 -11.99 23.74
N GLY A 41 1.21 -12.81 24.68
CA GLY A 41 1.54 -12.75 26.10
C GLY A 41 1.22 -11.39 26.70
N ARG A 42 0.17 -10.72 26.21
CA ARG A 42 -0.32 -9.45 26.75
C ARG A 42 -1.38 -9.66 27.82
N ILE A 43 -2.10 -10.78 27.78
CA ILE A 43 -3.03 -11.23 28.83
C ILE A 43 -2.41 -12.47 29.48
N ASP A 44 -2.21 -12.44 30.80
CA ASP A 44 -1.73 -13.59 31.58
C ASP A 44 -2.91 -14.53 31.92
N GLU A 45 -2.66 -15.83 32.06
CA GLU A 45 -3.71 -16.81 32.41
C GLU A 45 -4.13 -16.72 33.89
N ASN A 46 -3.38 -15.96 34.70
CA ASN A 46 -3.66 -15.74 36.12
C ASN A 46 -4.73 -14.65 36.35
N PHE A 47 -5.97 -14.92 35.95
CA PHE A 47 -7.18 -14.16 36.33
C PHE A 47 -7.50 -14.15 37.85
N HIS A 48 -6.53 -14.53 38.71
CA HIS A 48 -6.71 -14.66 40.16
C HIS A 48 -5.50 -14.18 40.99
N ASN A 49 -4.70 -13.24 40.49
CA ASN A 49 -3.77 -12.53 41.37
C ASN A 49 -4.38 -11.17 41.76
N GLU A 50 -4.89 -11.10 42.99
CA GLU A 50 -5.26 -9.85 43.66
C GLU A 50 -4.01 -8.95 43.74
N GLY A 51 -3.81 -8.07 42.75
CA GLY A 51 -2.67 -7.16 42.74
C GLY A 51 -2.35 -6.39 41.44
N CYS A 52 -3.04 -6.64 40.31
CA CYS A 52 -2.72 -6.01 39.01
C CYS A 52 -3.95 -5.34 38.36
N GLU A 53 -4.49 -4.28 38.97
CA GLU A 53 -5.61 -3.52 38.36
C GLU A 53 -5.18 -2.71 37.11
N ASP A 54 -3.89 -2.35 36.98
CA ASP A 54 -3.39 -1.49 35.90
C ASP A 54 -3.26 -2.22 34.55
N ASP A 55 -2.77 -3.47 34.53
CA ASP A 55 -2.53 -4.22 33.28
C ASP A 55 -3.83 -4.67 32.58
N ASP A 56 -4.89 -4.95 33.34
CA ASP A 56 -6.19 -5.34 32.79
C ASP A 56 -6.89 -4.16 32.08
N SER A 57 -6.75 -2.95 32.64
CA SER A 57 -7.25 -1.71 32.02
C SER A 57 -6.50 -1.40 30.72
N ASP A 58 -5.17 -1.49 30.71
CA ASP A 58 -4.35 -1.21 29.53
C ASP A 58 -4.62 -2.19 28.39
N ASN A 59 -4.82 -3.47 28.70
CA ASN A 59 -5.17 -4.48 27.69
C ASN A 59 -6.56 -4.26 27.07
N ALA A 60 -7.53 -3.84 27.88
CA ALA A 60 -8.87 -3.50 27.37
C ALA A 60 -8.82 -2.31 26.41
N LEU A 61 -8.06 -1.26 26.75
CA LEU A 61 -7.86 -0.10 25.87
C LEU A 61 -7.21 -0.49 24.53
N VAL A 62 -6.18 -1.34 24.55
CA VAL A 62 -5.54 -1.84 23.33
C VAL A 62 -6.51 -2.64 22.47
N LEU A 63 -7.36 -3.47 23.08
CA LEU A 63 -8.37 -4.25 22.37
C LEU A 63 -9.37 -3.33 21.65
N ASP A 64 -9.91 -2.34 22.36
CA ASP A 64 -10.84 -1.37 21.80
C ASP A 64 -10.20 -0.57 20.65
N ASP A 65 -8.94 -0.14 20.79
CA ASP A 65 -8.22 0.56 19.73
C ASP A 65 -8.03 -0.31 18.47
N VAL A 66 -7.71 -1.60 18.63
CA VAL A 66 -7.60 -2.53 17.51
C VAL A 66 -8.93 -2.72 16.82
N LEU A 67 -10.03 -2.88 17.58
CA LEU A 67 -11.37 -3.02 17.02
C LEU A 67 -11.82 -1.75 16.27
N ASN A 68 -11.57 -0.58 16.85
CA ASN A 68 -11.83 0.71 16.24
C ASN A 68 -11.05 0.87 14.92
N GLU A 69 -9.79 0.43 14.88
CA GLU A 69 -8.98 0.45 13.67
C GLU A 69 -9.52 -0.51 12.59
N LEU A 70 -9.97 -1.73 12.95
CA LEU A 70 -10.58 -2.67 12.01
C LEU A 70 -11.90 -2.14 11.42
N ASP A 71 -12.75 -1.55 12.25
CA ASP A 71 -14.00 -0.90 11.79
C ASP A 71 -13.70 0.30 10.88
N ARG A 72 -12.71 1.13 11.23
CA ARG A 72 -12.27 2.25 10.38
C ARG A 72 -11.80 1.76 9.02
N ARG A 73 -11.00 0.68 8.95
CA ARG A 73 -10.54 0.06 7.69
C ARG A 73 -11.71 -0.43 6.86
N SER A 74 -12.68 -1.09 7.49
CA SER A 74 -13.92 -1.56 6.85
C SER A 74 -14.65 -0.43 6.13
N LYS A 75 -14.87 0.70 6.85
CA LYS A 75 -15.51 1.90 6.32
C LYS A 75 -14.69 2.57 5.21
N ALA A 76 -13.38 2.65 5.37
CA ALA A 76 -12.48 3.34 4.43
C ALA A 76 -12.31 2.60 3.09
N CYS A 77 -12.47 1.28 3.05
CA CYS A 77 -12.28 0.46 1.84
C CYS A 77 -13.45 0.47 0.86
N ARG A 78 -14.53 1.23 1.11
CA ARG A 78 -15.75 1.28 0.25
C ARG A 78 -16.32 -0.11 -0.11
N GLY A 79 -16.42 -1.00 0.88
CA GLY A 79 -16.92 -2.36 0.69
C GLY A 79 -15.88 -3.36 0.14
N GLY A 80 -14.62 -2.94 0.00
CA GLY A 80 -13.51 -3.79 -0.40
C GLY A 80 -12.79 -4.53 0.72
N TYR A 81 -13.23 -4.36 1.96
CA TYR A 81 -12.61 -5.00 3.13
C TYR A 81 -13.01 -6.47 3.23
N PRO A 82 -12.06 -7.44 3.25
CA PRO A 82 -12.36 -8.88 3.20
C PRO A 82 -12.73 -9.49 4.57
N PHE A 83 -13.01 -8.68 5.58
CA PHE A 83 -13.32 -9.16 6.92
C PHE A 83 -14.61 -8.54 7.46
N SER A 84 -15.22 -9.22 8.43
CA SER A 84 -16.38 -8.72 9.17
C SER A 84 -16.17 -8.96 10.67
N LEU A 85 -16.41 -7.94 11.47
CA LEU A 85 -16.51 -8.07 12.93
C LEU A 85 -17.84 -8.75 13.29
N SER A 86 -17.85 -9.59 14.34
CA SER A 86 -19.09 -10.15 14.89
C SER A 86 -19.96 -9.06 15.51
N VAL A 87 -21.24 -9.34 15.76
CA VAL A 87 -22.18 -8.37 16.34
C VAL A 87 -21.72 -7.91 17.72
N GLU A 88 -21.05 -8.79 18.46
CA GLU A 88 -20.45 -8.51 19.77
C GLU A 88 -19.10 -7.79 19.66
N GLY A 89 -18.58 -7.56 18.45
CA GLY A 89 -17.35 -6.82 18.21
C GLY A 89 -16.05 -7.54 18.58
N THR A 90 -16.07 -8.78 19.08
CA THR A 90 -14.88 -9.43 19.65
C THR A 90 -14.16 -10.39 18.70
N ARG A 91 -14.80 -10.75 17.57
CA ARG A 91 -14.25 -11.73 16.62
C ARG A 91 -14.18 -11.15 15.22
N LEU A 92 -13.05 -11.35 14.55
CA LEU A 92 -12.85 -11.02 13.15
C LEU A 92 -13.01 -12.27 12.30
N ARG A 93 -13.96 -12.24 11.36
CA ARG A 93 -14.20 -13.30 10.39
C ARG A 93 -13.63 -12.92 9.04
N HIS A 94 -12.85 -13.81 8.43
CA HIS A 94 -12.45 -13.69 7.04
C HIS A 94 -13.58 -14.15 6.11
N GLN A 95 -13.87 -13.33 5.10
CA GLN A 95 -14.84 -13.67 4.07
C GLN A 95 -14.14 -14.39 2.92
N ASP A 96 -14.70 -15.49 2.43
CA ASP A 96 -14.10 -16.26 1.33
C ASP A 96 -14.27 -15.61 -0.05
N SER A 97 -15.03 -14.51 -0.15
CA SER A 97 -15.28 -13.84 -1.42
C SER A 97 -14.02 -13.14 -1.96
N TRP A 98 -13.73 -13.35 -3.25
CA TRP A 98 -12.60 -12.74 -3.97
C TRP A 98 -13.11 -11.73 -5.01
N SER A 99 -13.90 -10.76 -4.54
CA SER A 99 -14.20 -9.57 -5.33
C SER A 99 -12.92 -8.82 -5.72
N LYS A 100 -12.99 -7.90 -6.69
CA LYS A 100 -11.78 -7.15 -7.08
C LYS A 100 -11.14 -6.40 -5.91
N PRO A 101 -11.87 -5.57 -5.15
CA PRO A 101 -11.25 -4.79 -4.09
C PRO A 101 -10.73 -5.66 -2.93
N SER A 102 -11.45 -6.73 -2.59
CA SER A 102 -11.02 -7.67 -1.53
C SER A 102 -9.77 -8.47 -1.91
N SER A 103 -9.60 -8.77 -3.20
CA SER A 103 -8.38 -9.40 -3.72
C SER A 103 -7.18 -8.48 -3.57
N ILE A 104 -7.37 -7.19 -3.87
CA ILE A 104 -6.33 -6.16 -3.71
C ILE A 104 -6.00 -5.95 -2.24
N TYR A 105 -7.00 -5.90 -1.34
CA TYR A 105 -6.75 -5.78 0.09
C TYR A 105 -5.82 -6.90 0.61
N ARG A 106 -6.11 -8.16 0.27
CA ARG A 106 -5.30 -9.32 0.68
C ARG A 106 -3.87 -9.24 0.15
N TYR A 107 -3.69 -8.85 -1.11
CA TYR A 107 -2.37 -8.60 -1.69
C TYR A 107 -1.61 -7.53 -0.89
N LEU A 108 -2.25 -6.39 -0.61
CA LEU A 108 -1.60 -5.29 0.08
C LEU A 108 -1.19 -5.68 1.51
N LEU A 109 -2.09 -6.30 2.27
CA LEU A 109 -1.81 -6.80 3.63
C LEU A 109 -0.60 -7.74 3.64
N LEU A 110 -0.58 -8.74 2.75
CA LEU A 110 0.55 -9.67 2.62
C LEU A 110 1.83 -8.94 2.21
N SER A 111 1.76 -8.02 1.24
CA SER A 111 2.93 -7.25 0.79
C SER A 111 3.45 -6.25 1.83
N THR A 112 2.64 -5.87 2.82
CA THR A 112 3.09 -5.11 4.00
C THR A 112 3.92 -5.99 4.93
N ARG A 113 3.46 -7.22 5.21
CA ARG A 113 4.03 -8.07 6.28
C ARG A 113 5.03 -9.11 5.83
N LEU A 114 5.09 -9.45 4.55
CA LEU A 114 6.18 -10.24 3.99
C LEU A 114 7.46 -9.40 3.90
N ASN A 115 8.61 -10.08 3.96
CA ASN A 115 9.88 -9.45 3.67
C ASN A 115 10.05 -9.31 2.15
N MET A 116 9.63 -8.17 1.60
CA MET A 116 9.67 -7.92 0.15
C MET A 116 11.08 -7.77 -0.44
N LEU A 117 12.14 -7.85 0.38
CA LEU A 117 13.51 -7.96 -0.14
C LEU A 117 13.85 -9.40 -0.54
N THR A 118 13.34 -10.38 0.20
CA THR A 118 13.68 -11.80 0.02
C THR A 118 12.51 -12.65 -0.44
N SER A 119 11.28 -12.19 -0.24
CA SER A 119 10.00 -12.91 -0.45
C SER A 119 9.03 -12.09 -1.30
N LYS A 120 9.52 -11.43 -2.34
CA LYS A 120 8.66 -10.66 -3.26
C LYS A 120 8.02 -11.52 -4.36
N VAL A 121 8.63 -12.64 -4.72
CA VAL A 121 8.14 -13.50 -5.81
C VAL A 121 7.31 -14.65 -5.26
N HIS A 122 6.03 -14.70 -5.62
CA HIS A 122 5.12 -15.79 -5.27
C HIS A 122 4.29 -16.20 -6.48
N GLY A 123 4.16 -17.50 -6.73
CA GLY A 123 3.45 -18.01 -7.90
C GLY A 123 4.08 -17.57 -9.24
N GLY A 124 5.39 -17.27 -9.24
CA GLY A 124 6.12 -16.75 -10.40
C GLY A 124 5.78 -15.30 -10.77
N ILE A 125 5.20 -14.53 -9.85
CA ILE A 125 4.87 -13.11 -10.05
C ILE A 125 5.65 -12.29 -9.03
N ASP A 126 6.24 -11.16 -9.44
CA ASP A 126 6.86 -10.21 -8.52
C ASP A 126 5.79 -9.29 -7.90
N GLY A 127 5.66 -9.35 -6.58
CA GLY A 127 4.72 -8.54 -5.83
C GLY A 127 5.06 -7.06 -5.82
N THR A 128 6.30 -6.65 -6.05
CA THR A 128 6.64 -5.21 -6.13
C THR A 128 6.20 -4.61 -7.47
N GLU A 129 6.30 -5.37 -8.56
CA GLU A 129 5.82 -4.94 -9.88
C GLU A 129 4.28 -4.80 -9.91
N LEU A 130 3.57 -5.71 -9.21
CA LEU A 130 2.12 -5.57 -9.03
C LEU A 130 1.72 -4.26 -8.33
N MET A 131 2.57 -3.73 -7.44
CA MET A 131 2.30 -2.48 -6.73
C MET A 131 2.37 -1.29 -7.69
N GLU A 132 3.34 -1.27 -8.61
CA GLU A 132 3.48 -0.22 -9.63
C GLU A 132 2.25 -0.22 -10.56
N VAL A 133 1.83 -1.40 -11.02
CA VAL A 133 0.63 -1.58 -11.86
C VAL A 133 -0.63 -1.13 -11.13
N LEU A 134 -0.81 -1.55 -9.87
CA LEU A 134 -1.94 -1.13 -9.05
C LEU A 134 -1.99 0.39 -8.89
N SER A 135 -0.85 1.01 -8.60
CA SER A 135 -0.74 2.45 -8.35
C SER A 135 -1.15 3.25 -9.58
N ALA A 136 -0.68 2.88 -10.79
CA ALA A 136 -1.09 3.55 -12.03
C ALA A 136 -2.61 3.49 -12.25
N ILE A 137 -3.21 2.31 -12.08
CA ILE A 137 -4.66 2.13 -12.26
C ILE A 137 -5.46 2.92 -11.21
N VAL A 138 -5.05 2.86 -9.94
CA VAL A 138 -5.72 3.59 -8.85
C VAL A 138 -5.67 5.10 -9.09
N LEU A 139 -4.52 5.64 -9.52
CA LEU A 139 -4.39 7.05 -9.83
C LEU A 139 -5.32 7.46 -10.97
N LYS A 140 -5.40 6.65 -12.05
CA LYS A 140 -6.38 6.86 -13.12
C LYS A 140 -7.82 6.89 -12.58
N CYS A 141 -8.20 5.90 -11.78
CA CYS A 141 -9.53 5.83 -11.18
C CYS A 141 -9.84 7.04 -10.29
N TYR A 142 -8.85 7.52 -9.53
CA TYR A 142 -8.98 8.67 -8.64
C TYR A 142 -9.19 9.97 -9.43
N LEU A 143 -8.42 10.19 -10.50
CA LEU A 143 -8.54 11.36 -11.37
C LEU A 143 -9.81 11.34 -12.23
N GLY A 144 -10.38 10.15 -12.45
CA GLY A 144 -11.70 9.96 -13.06
C GLY A 144 -11.65 9.45 -14.49
N LYS A 145 -12.83 9.38 -15.13
CA LYS A 145 -13.03 8.67 -16.41
C LYS A 145 -12.23 9.21 -17.59
N ASN A 146 -11.85 10.48 -17.56
CA ASN A 146 -11.09 11.13 -18.63
C ASN A 146 -9.58 11.03 -18.40
N ALA A 147 -9.14 10.40 -17.31
CA ALA A 147 -7.74 10.29 -16.99
C ALA A 147 -7.07 9.13 -17.72
N ASP A 148 -5.77 9.28 -17.92
CA ASP A 148 -4.87 8.22 -18.35
C ASP A 148 -3.77 8.00 -17.32
N SER A 149 -3.11 6.85 -17.46
CA SER A 149 -2.02 6.46 -16.57
C SER A 149 -1.01 5.59 -17.28
N LEU A 150 0.22 5.65 -16.79
CA LEU A 150 1.36 4.88 -17.26
C LEU A 150 2.11 4.32 -16.06
N VAL A 151 2.50 3.05 -16.12
CA VAL A 151 3.51 2.48 -15.22
C VAL A 151 4.88 2.98 -15.70
N PHE A 152 5.65 3.61 -14.83
CA PHE A 152 6.96 4.15 -15.17
C PHE A 152 8.10 3.33 -14.54
N GLY A 153 7.85 2.73 -13.38
CA GLY A 153 8.84 2.01 -12.58
C GLY A 153 9.39 0.76 -13.25
N THR A 154 10.02 -0.09 -12.44
CA THR A 154 10.81 -1.23 -12.91
C THR A 154 10.01 -2.38 -13.48
N ALA A 155 8.68 -2.39 -13.34
CA ALA A 155 7.80 -3.38 -13.95
C ALA A 155 7.82 -3.34 -15.49
N LEU A 156 8.26 -2.23 -16.09
CA LEU A 156 8.47 -2.15 -17.53
C LEU A 156 9.91 -2.51 -17.92
N SER A 157 10.04 -3.36 -18.93
CA SER A 157 11.32 -3.61 -19.59
C SER A 157 11.72 -2.44 -20.48
N GLY A 158 13.02 -2.14 -20.54
CA GLY A 158 13.58 -1.09 -21.39
C GLY A 158 14.55 -0.17 -20.65
N SER A 159 15.22 0.71 -21.40
CA SER A 159 16.08 1.74 -20.81
C SER A 159 15.25 2.85 -20.16
N PHE A 160 15.82 3.53 -19.18
CA PHE A 160 15.21 4.71 -18.55
C PHE A 160 14.88 5.79 -19.58
N GLU A 161 15.79 6.07 -20.51
CA GLU A 161 15.58 6.97 -21.65
C GLU A 161 14.29 6.65 -22.42
N LYS A 162 14.12 5.40 -22.85
CA LYS A 162 12.92 4.98 -23.59
C LYS A 162 11.64 5.18 -22.78
N ARG A 163 11.70 5.00 -21.46
CA ARG A 163 10.54 5.24 -20.58
C ARG A 163 10.22 6.72 -20.45
N VAL A 164 11.23 7.59 -20.37
CA VAL A 164 11.04 9.05 -20.40
C VAL A 164 10.46 9.51 -21.74
N ASP A 165 10.96 8.99 -22.86
CA ASP A 165 10.40 9.31 -24.19
C ASP A 165 8.95 8.83 -24.32
N THR A 166 8.65 7.63 -23.83
CA THR A 166 7.29 7.09 -23.81
C THR A 166 6.37 7.95 -22.97
N LEU A 167 6.83 8.41 -21.80
CA LEU A 167 6.11 9.32 -20.94
C LEU A 167 5.81 10.64 -21.66
N CYS A 168 6.83 11.30 -22.24
CA CYS A 168 6.66 12.56 -22.96
C CYS A 168 5.68 12.41 -24.13
N LYS A 169 5.78 11.32 -24.90
CA LYS A 169 4.88 11.02 -26.00
C LYS A 169 3.44 10.81 -25.52
N SER A 170 3.25 10.13 -24.38
CA SER A 170 1.91 9.87 -23.83
C SER A 170 1.27 11.13 -23.26
N LEU A 171 2.07 12.04 -22.70
CA LEU A 171 1.60 13.33 -22.21
C LEU A 171 1.35 14.34 -23.34
N GLY A 172 1.99 14.21 -24.50
CA GLY A 172 1.96 15.24 -25.54
C GLY A 172 2.78 16.50 -25.21
N GLU A 173 3.58 16.48 -24.14
CA GLU A 173 4.44 17.58 -23.72
C GLU A 173 5.85 17.10 -23.29
N CYS A 174 6.64 17.95 -22.63
CA CYS A 174 7.99 17.68 -22.12
C CYS A 174 9.13 17.44 -23.15
N GLY A 175 8.82 17.08 -24.39
CA GLY A 175 9.80 17.09 -25.50
C GLY A 175 10.88 16.01 -25.50
N GLY A 176 10.71 14.95 -24.70
CA GLY A 176 11.57 13.76 -24.70
C GLY A 176 12.71 13.79 -23.67
N PHE A 177 13.49 12.72 -23.66
CA PHE A 177 14.63 12.54 -22.77
C PHE A 177 15.77 13.53 -23.08
N HIS A 178 16.22 14.23 -22.05
CA HIS A 178 17.38 15.11 -22.11
C HIS A 178 17.99 15.23 -20.71
N PRO A 179 19.02 14.42 -20.38
CA PRO A 179 19.65 14.50 -19.08
C PRO A 179 20.39 15.84 -18.94
N ILE A 180 20.27 16.49 -17.78
CA ILE A 180 20.98 17.75 -17.50
C ILE A 180 22.50 17.54 -17.42
N ASP A 181 22.92 16.38 -16.92
CA ASP A 181 24.32 16.01 -16.79
C ASP A 181 24.78 15.25 -18.06
N PRO A 182 25.97 15.54 -18.59
CA PRO A 182 26.51 14.86 -19.77
C PRO A 182 27.03 13.44 -19.49
N ALA A 183 27.06 13.02 -18.22
CA ALA A 183 27.56 11.73 -17.79
C ALA A 183 26.64 10.57 -18.21
N GLN A 184 27.18 9.35 -18.20
CA GLN A 184 26.37 8.17 -18.46
C GLN A 184 25.23 8.04 -17.45
N VAL A 185 24.02 7.84 -17.97
CA VAL A 185 22.80 7.72 -17.18
C VAL A 185 22.75 6.36 -16.50
N THR A 186 22.86 6.36 -15.17
CA THR A 186 22.75 5.15 -14.32
C THR A 186 21.40 5.06 -13.61
N ALA A 187 20.53 6.06 -13.80
CA ALA A 187 19.21 6.09 -13.20
C ALA A 187 18.36 4.91 -13.69
N LYS A 188 17.68 4.25 -12.75
CA LYS A 188 16.66 3.26 -13.06
C LYS A 188 15.35 3.97 -13.34
N ASP A 189 14.72 4.54 -12.32
CA ASP A 189 13.41 5.19 -12.40
C ASP A 189 13.41 6.60 -11.77
N ASP A 190 14.51 6.95 -11.10
CA ASP A 190 14.66 8.14 -10.25
C ASP A 190 13.45 8.36 -9.33
N LYS A 191 12.98 7.26 -8.70
CA LYS A 191 11.89 7.21 -7.72
C LYS A 191 10.47 7.38 -8.29
N LEU A 192 10.32 7.55 -9.60
CA LEU A 192 9.02 7.61 -10.26
C LEU A 192 8.55 6.20 -10.61
N ASP A 193 7.39 5.79 -10.09
CA ASP A 193 6.89 4.42 -10.31
C ASP A 193 5.64 4.41 -11.20
N ALA A 194 4.78 5.43 -11.07
CA ALA A 194 3.57 5.57 -11.87
C ALA A 194 3.29 7.04 -12.17
N VAL A 195 2.61 7.28 -13.29
CA VAL A 195 2.14 8.61 -13.70
C VAL A 195 0.66 8.50 -14.06
N ALA A 196 -0.14 9.50 -13.70
CA ALA A 196 -1.50 9.67 -14.21
C ALA A 196 -1.75 11.13 -14.56
N TRP A 197 -2.62 11.38 -15.54
CA TRP A 197 -2.92 12.73 -16.01
C TRP A 197 -4.33 12.83 -16.58
N ILE A 198 -4.82 14.06 -16.74
CA ILE A 198 -6.11 14.34 -17.39
C ILE A 198 -5.85 15.15 -18.66
N PRO A 199 -5.78 14.51 -19.85
CA PRO A 199 -5.51 15.22 -21.09
C PRO A 199 -6.64 16.19 -21.47
N PHE A 200 -6.25 17.26 -22.16
CA PHE A 200 -7.22 18.11 -22.86
C PHE A 200 -7.55 17.53 -24.24
N PRO A 201 -8.82 17.62 -24.69
CA PRO A 201 -9.21 17.10 -26.00
C PRO A 201 -8.51 17.76 -27.20
N ASP A 202 -7.93 18.95 -27.02
CA ASP A 202 -7.20 19.69 -28.05
C ASP A 202 -5.69 19.39 -28.06
N GLU A 203 -5.25 18.47 -27.20
CA GLU A 203 -3.86 18.04 -27.03
C GLU A 203 -2.89 19.17 -26.66
N GLN A 204 -3.40 20.31 -26.17
CA GLN A 204 -2.57 21.41 -25.73
C GLN A 204 -1.92 21.11 -24.36
N PRO A 205 -0.68 21.59 -24.13
CA PRO A 205 0.02 21.38 -22.86
C PRO A 205 -0.62 22.17 -21.70
N GLY A 206 -0.26 21.81 -20.47
CA GLY A 206 -0.80 22.44 -19.25
C GLY A 206 -1.88 21.60 -18.54
N GLN A 207 -1.92 20.30 -18.82
CA GLN A 207 -2.82 19.35 -18.17
C GLN A 207 -2.42 19.06 -16.71
N LEU A 208 -3.37 18.52 -15.94
CA LEU A 208 -3.05 17.98 -14.62
C LEU A 208 -2.21 16.71 -14.76
N ILE A 209 -1.02 16.69 -14.17
CA ILE A 209 -0.14 15.52 -14.11
C ILE A 209 0.11 15.16 -12.64
N VAL A 210 0.06 13.86 -12.33
CA VAL A 210 0.39 13.30 -11.02
C VAL A 210 1.53 12.30 -11.18
N PHE A 211 2.64 12.56 -10.51
CA PHE A 211 3.78 11.66 -10.40
C PHE A 211 3.71 10.93 -9.07
N ALA A 212 3.81 9.60 -9.11
CA ALA A 212 3.68 8.77 -7.94
C ALA A 212 4.88 7.86 -7.71
N GLN A 213 5.28 7.77 -6.45
CA GLN A 213 6.13 6.69 -5.96
C GLN A 213 5.25 5.66 -5.25
N CYS A 214 5.62 4.39 -5.35
CA CYS A 214 4.94 3.31 -4.66
C CYS A 214 5.89 2.50 -3.77
N LYS A 215 5.36 1.96 -2.67
CA LYS A 215 6.11 1.10 -1.73
C LYS A 215 5.27 -0.04 -1.19
N THR A 216 5.86 -1.23 -1.20
CA THR A 216 5.45 -2.37 -0.38
C THR A 216 6.21 -2.36 0.95
N GLY A 217 5.81 -3.21 1.89
CA GLY A 217 6.46 -3.28 3.20
C GLY A 217 6.08 -2.10 4.11
N THR A 218 6.97 -1.80 5.06
CA THR A 218 6.68 -0.95 6.24
C THR A 218 7.70 0.17 6.45
N ASN A 219 8.75 0.20 5.64
CA ASN A 219 9.85 1.17 5.77
C ASN A 219 9.73 2.23 4.68
N TRP A 220 8.66 3.02 4.73
CA TRP A 220 8.31 3.96 3.65
C TRP A 220 8.25 5.41 4.10
N GLN A 221 8.11 5.68 5.40
CA GLN A 221 7.91 7.04 5.93
C GLN A 221 9.09 7.95 5.56
N THR A 222 10.32 7.46 5.67
CA THR A 222 11.55 8.18 5.25
C THR A 222 11.72 8.27 3.73
N LEU A 223 10.93 7.52 2.96
CA LEU A 223 10.96 7.49 1.50
C LEU A 223 9.89 8.39 0.88
N SER A 224 8.88 8.80 1.66
CA SER A 224 7.71 9.55 1.19
C SER A 224 8.03 10.89 0.51
N SER A 225 9.18 11.49 0.83
CA SER A 225 9.66 12.74 0.25
C SER A 225 10.68 12.56 -0.88
N GLN A 226 11.05 11.34 -1.26
CA GLN A 226 12.15 11.13 -2.22
C GLN A 226 11.79 11.51 -3.65
N LEU A 227 10.53 11.28 -4.04
CA LEU A 227 10.06 11.73 -5.34
C LEU A 227 9.92 13.26 -5.33
N GLN A 228 10.62 13.91 -6.25
CA GLN A 228 10.64 15.36 -6.41
C GLN A 228 10.29 15.69 -7.87
N PRO A 229 9.00 15.85 -8.21
CA PRO A 229 8.58 15.97 -9.61
C PRO A 229 9.26 17.10 -10.39
N GLU A 230 9.46 18.27 -9.77
CA GLU A 230 10.20 19.37 -10.40
C GLU A 230 11.67 19.02 -10.68
N ALA A 231 12.33 18.35 -9.72
CA ALA A 231 13.72 17.94 -9.89
C ALA A 231 13.86 16.85 -10.96
N PHE A 232 12.93 15.89 -10.99
CA PHE A 232 12.83 14.90 -12.05
C PHE A 232 12.70 15.58 -13.41
N GLY A 233 11.78 16.55 -13.51
CA GLY A 233 11.57 17.31 -14.73
C GLY A 233 12.85 18.00 -15.20
N LYS A 234 13.50 18.77 -14.32
CA LYS A 234 14.75 19.50 -14.62
C LYS A 234 15.89 18.58 -15.02
N ARG A 235 15.94 17.39 -14.43
CA ARG A 235 17.04 16.46 -14.61
C ARG A 235 16.93 15.64 -15.88
N TRP A 236 15.73 15.31 -16.33
CA TRP A 236 15.54 14.28 -17.37
C TRP A 236 14.72 14.72 -18.59
N LEU A 237 14.00 15.84 -18.52
CA LEU A 237 13.10 16.28 -19.59
C LEU A 237 13.70 17.43 -20.38
N ARG A 238 13.57 17.38 -21.71
CA ARG A 238 14.00 18.48 -22.60
C ARG A 238 13.28 19.79 -22.31
N ARG A 239 12.00 19.71 -21.96
CA ARG A 239 11.15 20.84 -21.56
C ARG A 239 10.41 20.47 -20.29
N GLN A 240 10.26 21.43 -19.38
CA GLN A 240 9.43 21.22 -18.19
C GLN A 240 7.95 21.14 -18.58
N PRO A 241 7.12 20.36 -17.86
CA PRO A 241 5.67 20.52 -17.90
C PRO A 241 5.29 21.98 -17.62
N LEU A 242 4.29 22.51 -18.33
CA LEU A 242 3.86 23.91 -18.11
C LEU A 242 3.21 24.09 -16.74
N VAL A 243 2.46 23.08 -16.29
CA VAL A 243 1.91 22.98 -14.93
C VAL A 243 2.76 21.96 -14.16
N PRO A 244 3.37 22.34 -13.02
CA PRO A 244 4.19 21.41 -12.24
C PRO A 244 3.40 20.15 -11.84
N PRO A 245 3.95 18.94 -12.05
CA PRO A 245 3.24 17.73 -11.65
C PRO A 245 3.04 17.65 -10.14
N MET A 246 1.85 17.23 -9.72
CA MET A 246 1.56 16.95 -8.32
C MET A 246 2.26 15.65 -7.90
N ARG A 247 2.72 15.60 -6.65
CA ARG A 247 3.25 14.38 -6.05
C ARG A 247 2.14 13.53 -5.44
N ALA A 248 2.24 12.22 -5.64
CA ALA A 248 1.47 11.22 -4.92
C ALA A 248 2.40 10.13 -4.35
N PHE A 249 1.90 9.43 -3.33
CA PHE A 249 2.59 8.30 -2.73
C PHE A 249 1.62 7.15 -2.48
N CYS A 250 1.91 5.97 -3.01
CA CYS A 250 1.09 4.77 -2.89
C CYS A 250 1.79 3.76 -1.99
N VAL A 251 1.15 3.35 -0.90
CA VAL A 251 1.76 2.45 0.08
C VAL A 251 0.81 1.32 0.47
N ALA A 252 1.35 0.10 0.54
CA ALA A 252 0.58 -1.08 0.90
C ALA A 252 0.15 -1.11 2.38
N GLU A 253 0.88 -0.42 3.24
CA GLU A 253 0.57 -0.26 4.66
C GLU A 253 -0.60 0.71 4.88
N VAL A 254 -1.33 0.52 5.98
CA VAL A 254 -2.34 1.47 6.45
C VAL A 254 -1.62 2.60 7.21
N GLN A 255 -1.91 3.85 6.85
CA GLN A 255 -1.32 4.99 7.54
C GLN A 255 -2.04 5.25 8.86
N ASP A 256 -1.26 5.42 9.92
CA ASP A 256 -1.75 5.85 11.24
C ASP A 256 -2.52 7.18 11.11
N PRO A 257 -3.84 7.20 11.46
CA PRO A 257 -4.67 8.40 11.38
C PRO A 257 -4.14 9.58 12.20
N THR A 258 -3.48 9.32 13.34
CA THR A 258 -2.94 10.36 14.22
C THR A 258 -1.78 11.12 13.58
N ARG A 259 -1.12 10.51 12.60
CA ARG A 259 0.02 11.08 11.85
C ARG A 259 -0.33 11.44 10.41
N TRP A 260 -1.61 11.39 10.05
CA TRP A 260 -2.08 11.53 8.67
C TRP A 260 -1.68 12.85 8.01
N GLN A 261 -1.90 13.97 8.70
CA GLN A 261 -1.62 15.31 8.17
C GLN A 261 -0.13 15.48 7.87
N GLY A 262 0.74 15.11 8.81
CA GLY A 262 2.19 15.16 8.65
C GLY A 262 2.67 14.27 7.50
N ALA A 263 2.11 13.07 7.35
CA ALA A 263 2.44 12.18 6.23
C ALA A 263 2.05 12.81 4.87
N CYS A 264 0.89 13.46 4.78
CA CYS A 264 0.43 14.10 3.54
C CYS A 264 1.31 15.29 3.10
N LEU A 265 1.86 16.07 4.04
CA LEU A 265 2.76 17.19 3.70
C LEU A 265 3.97 16.73 2.88
N TYR A 266 4.52 15.55 3.20
CA TYR A 266 5.64 14.97 2.47
C TYR A 266 5.20 14.10 1.29
N ALA A 267 4.16 13.29 1.44
CA ALA A 267 3.68 12.38 0.39
C ALA A 267 2.96 13.09 -0.76
N GLY A 268 2.44 14.31 -0.54
CA GLY A 268 1.44 14.91 -1.43
C GLY A 268 0.11 14.15 -1.29
N ILE A 269 -0.40 13.62 -2.41
CA ILE A 269 -1.60 12.78 -2.39
C ILE A 269 -1.22 11.39 -1.86
N LEU A 270 -1.56 11.10 -0.60
CA LEU A 270 -1.30 9.79 0.01
C LEU A 270 -2.42 8.79 -0.28
N PHE A 271 -2.03 7.64 -0.84
CA PHE A 271 -2.84 6.44 -1.01
C PHE A 271 -2.28 5.34 -0.11
N ASP A 272 -2.86 5.18 1.07
CA ASP A 272 -2.60 4.01 1.93
C ASP A 272 -3.40 2.80 1.45
N ARG A 273 -3.26 1.66 2.14
CA ARG A 273 -3.99 0.42 1.81
C ARG A 273 -5.47 0.63 1.52
N CYS A 274 -6.15 1.36 2.40
CA CYS A 274 -7.60 1.53 2.32
C CYS A 274 -7.99 2.35 1.09
N ARG A 275 -7.26 3.44 0.82
CA ARG A 275 -7.49 4.27 -0.38
C ARG A 275 -7.16 3.53 -1.67
N LEU A 276 -6.09 2.72 -1.69
CA LEU A 276 -5.78 1.89 -2.86
C LEU A 276 -6.93 0.92 -3.17
N VAL A 277 -7.49 0.28 -2.14
CA VAL A 277 -8.63 -0.64 -2.29
C VAL A 277 -9.88 0.11 -2.77
N ALA A 278 -10.18 1.27 -2.19
CA ALA A 278 -11.35 2.09 -2.53
C ALA A 278 -11.39 2.58 -3.99
N PHE A 279 -10.26 2.56 -4.71
CA PHE A 279 -10.15 2.98 -6.11
C PHE A 279 -9.69 1.84 -7.04
N SER A 280 -9.81 0.58 -6.62
CA SER A 280 -9.30 -0.59 -7.34
C SER A 280 -10.30 -1.30 -8.27
N ASP A 281 -11.48 -0.73 -8.51
CA ASP A 281 -12.59 -1.39 -9.23
C ASP A 281 -12.26 -1.81 -10.67
N GLN A 282 -11.34 -1.08 -11.31
CA GLN A 282 -10.91 -1.38 -12.68
C GLN A 282 -9.71 -2.34 -12.75
N VAL A 283 -9.14 -2.74 -11.60
CA VAL A 283 -7.94 -3.58 -11.58
C VAL A 283 -8.26 -5.02 -12.00
N ALA A 284 -7.41 -5.58 -12.87
CA ALA A 284 -7.47 -6.98 -13.24
C ALA A 284 -6.82 -7.86 -12.14
N ILE A 285 -7.62 -8.65 -11.45
CA ILE A 285 -7.21 -9.34 -10.21
C ILE A 285 -6.55 -10.72 -10.37
N ARG A 286 -6.46 -11.25 -11.60
CA ARG A 286 -5.93 -12.62 -11.81
C ARG A 286 -4.53 -12.80 -11.24
N GLN A 287 -3.64 -11.84 -11.50
CA GLN A 287 -2.25 -11.90 -11.03
C GLN A 287 -2.16 -11.69 -9.51
N PHE A 288 -2.88 -10.71 -8.97
CA PHE A 288 -3.00 -10.47 -7.54
C PHE A 288 -3.47 -11.73 -6.79
N ASN A 289 -4.53 -12.39 -7.27
CA ASN A 289 -5.03 -13.63 -6.66
C ASN A 289 -4.02 -14.76 -6.70
N LYS A 290 -3.31 -14.94 -7.83
CA LYS A 290 -2.29 -15.98 -7.96
C LYS A 290 -1.14 -15.71 -6.97
N TRP A 291 -0.67 -14.47 -6.90
CA TRP A 291 0.39 -14.06 -5.98
C TRP A 291 -0.05 -14.25 -4.52
N SER A 292 -1.19 -13.68 -4.11
CA SER A 292 -1.67 -13.73 -2.72
C SER A 292 -1.93 -15.15 -2.22
N ARG A 293 -2.48 -16.03 -3.06
CA ARG A 293 -2.71 -17.43 -2.67
C ARG A 293 -1.41 -18.21 -2.52
N ALA A 294 -0.41 -17.94 -3.34
CA ALA A 294 0.91 -18.56 -3.20
C ALA A 294 1.66 -18.01 -1.99
N ALA A 295 1.57 -16.71 -1.74
CA ALA A 295 2.14 -16.03 -0.58
C ALA A 295 1.52 -16.50 0.74
N LEU A 296 0.20 -16.64 0.81
CA LEU A 296 -0.48 -17.13 2.02
C LEU A 296 -0.05 -18.55 2.41
N LYS A 297 0.36 -19.39 1.44
CA LYS A 297 0.84 -20.76 1.68
C LYS A 297 2.30 -20.82 2.13
N SER A 298 3.06 -19.72 2.05
CA SER A 298 4.50 -19.75 2.36
C SER A 298 4.82 -19.54 3.84
N PHE A 299 3.82 -19.34 4.69
CA PHE A 299 3.98 -19.19 6.12
C PHE A 299 2.80 -19.80 6.87
N ARG A 300 2.97 -20.06 8.17
CA ARG A 300 1.89 -20.33 9.12
C ARG A 300 2.12 -19.50 10.36
N ILE A 301 1.05 -18.90 10.86
CA ILE A 301 0.96 -18.43 12.23
C ILE A 301 0.70 -19.70 13.04
N VAL A 302 1.70 -20.15 13.80
CA VAL A 302 1.60 -21.38 14.59
C VAL A 302 0.97 -21.01 15.92
N ASP A 303 -0.09 -21.72 16.31
CA ASP A 303 -0.63 -21.72 17.67
C ASP A 303 0.49 -22.21 18.62
N GLY A 304 0.84 -21.39 19.60
CA GLY A 304 1.82 -21.76 20.64
C GLY A 304 1.29 -22.88 21.52
#